data_AF-A0A1B0D3U4-F1
#
_entry.id   AF-A0A1B0D3U4-F1
#
_cell.length_a   1.000
_cell.length_b   1.000
_cell.length_c   1.000
_cell.angle_alpha   90.00
_cell.angle_beta   90.00
_cell.angle_gamma   90.00
#
_symmetry.space_group_name_H-M   'P 1'
#
loop_
_entity.id
_entity.type
_entity.pdbx_description
1 polymer ?
#
loop_
_entity_poly.entity_id
_entity_poly.type
_entity_poly.pdbx_seq_one_letter_code
_entity_poly.pdbx_strand_id
1 'polypeptide(L)'
;MKIVFDDEDNFIKSPHATNVVWQLIKEHFSVETRLDLLDHCYAKFDKPFFAGLCSKLAVAATEGDRLCQQLFTDAGRLLAKAIIALLPRVNEELVRSGELSIVCVGSVWLSWDLLKMGFIKEMNTTSITYGLTLKRLTQTMALGATYLAADAIDFNLPRDYSRNYEIFYKHHNSSVVNGNRIE
;
A
#
# COMPACT_ATOMS: atom_id res chain seq x y z
N MET A 1 -7.87 -1.11 -15.26
CA MET A 1 -8.50 -0.63 -16.50
C MET A 1 -7.50 -0.50 -17.64
N LYS A 2 -6.51 0.42 -17.56
CA LYS A 2 -5.56 0.65 -18.67
C LYS A 2 -4.90 -0.63 -19.19
N ILE A 3 -4.44 -1.51 -18.30
CA ILE A 3 -3.81 -2.79 -18.69
C ILE A 3 -4.71 -3.71 -19.53
N VAL A 4 -6.03 -3.66 -19.34
CA VAL A 4 -7.00 -4.43 -20.15
C VAL A 4 -7.09 -3.82 -21.55
N PHE A 5 -7.18 -2.49 -21.63
CA PHE A 5 -7.32 -1.75 -22.89
C PHE A 5 -6.06 -1.90 -23.73
N ASP A 6 -4.89 -1.72 -23.11
CA ASP A 6 -3.60 -1.86 -23.80
C ASP A 6 -3.40 -3.29 -24.35
N ASP A 7 -3.86 -4.31 -23.63
CA ASP A 7 -3.76 -5.71 -24.03
C ASP A 7 -4.68 -6.03 -25.22
N GLU A 8 -5.95 -5.60 -25.15
CA GLU A 8 -6.94 -5.80 -26.22
C GLU A 8 -6.59 -5.02 -27.48
N ASP A 9 -6.12 -3.78 -27.35
CA ASP A 9 -5.72 -2.93 -28.48
C ASP A 9 -4.35 -3.30 -29.07
N ASN A 10 -3.70 -4.34 -28.52
CA ASN A 10 -2.35 -4.77 -28.92
C ASN A 10 -1.28 -3.67 -28.76
N PHE A 11 -1.49 -2.74 -27.83
CA PHE A 11 -0.56 -1.65 -27.55
C PHE A 11 0.56 -2.09 -26.60
N ILE A 12 0.20 -2.64 -25.43
CA ILE A 12 1.12 -3.25 -24.47
C ILE A 12 0.45 -4.51 -23.95
N LYS A 13 1.03 -5.67 -24.27
CA LYS A 13 0.48 -6.97 -23.84
C LYS A 13 0.60 -7.16 -22.33
N SER A 14 -0.48 -7.65 -21.74
CA SER A 14 -0.50 -8.01 -20.33
C SER A 14 0.34 -9.27 -20.10
N PRO A 15 1.14 -9.34 -19.02
CA PRO A 15 1.89 -10.56 -18.69
C PRO A 15 0.99 -11.71 -18.25
N HIS A 16 -0.28 -11.43 -17.91
CA HIS A 16 -1.28 -12.38 -17.42
C HIS A 16 -2.63 -12.14 -18.08
N ALA A 17 -3.50 -13.15 -18.09
CA ALA A 17 -4.84 -13.04 -18.67
C ALA A 17 -5.65 -11.89 -18.05
N THR A 18 -6.33 -11.13 -18.89
CA THR A 18 -7.08 -9.92 -18.51
C THR A 18 -8.57 -10.18 -18.21
N ASN A 19 -9.06 -11.39 -18.51
CA ASN A 19 -10.48 -11.76 -18.46
C ASN A 19 -11.14 -11.47 -17.10
N VAL A 20 -10.49 -11.85 -15.99
CA VAL A 20 -11.03 -11.64 -14.63
C VAL A 20 -11.13 -10.15 -14.32
N VAL A 21 -10.07 -9.39 -14.58
CA VAL A 21 -10.06 -7.94 -14.36
C VAL A 21 -11.12 -7.25 -15.23
N TRP A 22 -11.28 -7.67 -16.49
CA TRP A 22 -12.32 -7.11 -17.36
C TRP A 22 -13.73 -7.41 -16.85
N GLN A 23 -13.98 -8.66 -16.44
CA GLN A 23 -15.27 -9.06 -15.88
C GLN A 23 -15.62 -8.25 -14.61
N LEU A 24 -14.65 -8.07 -13.71
CA LEU A 24 -14.84 -7.24 -12.51
C LEU A 24 -15.10 -5.77 -12.82
N ILE A 25 -14.47 -5.23 -13.87
CA ILE A 25 -14.73 -3.87 -14.36
C ILE A 25 -16.17 -3.77 -14.87
N LYS A 26 -16.60 -4.69 -15.74
CA LYS A 26 -17.98 -4.73 -16.25
C LYS A 26 -19.02 -4.75 -15.14
N GLU A 27 -18.86 -5.65 -14.18
CA GLU A 27 -19.77 -5.77 -13.03
C GLU A 27 -19.74 -4.56 -12.10
N HIS A 28 -18.57 -3.96 -11.90
CA HIS A 28 -18.45 -2.81 -11.00
C HIS A 28 -19.09 -1.56 -11.60
N PHE A 29 -18.84 -1.28 -12.88
CA PHE A 29 -19.36 -0.10 -13.56
C PHE A 29 -20.73 -0.32 -14.22
N SER A 30 -21.25 -1.56 -14.22
CA SER A 30 -22.49 -1.94 -14.93
C SER A 30 -22.41 -1.61 -16.42
N VAL A 31 -21.33 -2.08 -17.05
CA VAL A 31 -20.98 -1.82 -18.46
C VAL A 31 -20.70 -3.13 -19.20
N GLU A 32 -20.87 -3.14 -20.52
CA GLU A 32 -20.56 -4.32 -21.34
C GLU A 32 -19.33 -4.13 -22.23
N THR A 33 -19.09 -2.89 -22.69
CA THR A 33 -18.01 -2.55 -23.60
C THR A 33 -17.04 -1.55 -22.98
N ARG A 34 -15.84 -1.44 -23.58
CA ARG A 34 -14.85 -0.43 -23.19
C ARG A 34 -15.31 1.00 -23.44
N LEU A 35 -16.24 1.22 -24.39
CA LEU A 35 -16.79 2.54 -24.70
C LEU A 35 -17.75 3.03 -23.61
N ASP A 36 -18.50 2.12 -22.99
CA ASP A 36 -19.43 2.46 -21.91
C ASP A 36 -18.70 3.04 -20.68
N LEU A 37 -17.43 2.67 -20.47
CA LEU A 37 -16.58 3.23 -19.42
C LEU A 37 -16.25 4.72 -19.60
N LEU A 38 -16.36 5.24 -20.83
CA LEU A 38 -16.04 6.65 -21.08
C LEU A 38 -16.98 7.58 -20.30
N ASP A 39 -18.26 7.21 -20.15
CA ASP A 39 -19.22 7.97 -19.37
C ASP A 39 -18.77 8.08 -17.90
N HIS A 40 -18.30 6.97 -17.31
CA HIS A 40 -17.73 6.94 -15.96
C HIS A 40 -16.37 7.65 -15.83
N CYS A 41 -15.59 7.73 -16.90
CA CYS A 41 -14.29 8.41 -16.89
C CYS A 41 -14.40 9.92 -17.04
N TYR A 42 -15.40 10.42 -17.77
CA TYR A 42 -15.46 11.82 -18.19
C TYR A 42 -16.69 12.59 -17.69
N ALA A 43 -17.89 12.01 -17.79
CA ALA A 43 -19.12 12.73 -17.49
C ALA A 43 -19.63 12.48 -16.07
N LYS A 44 -19.47 11.24 -15.57
CA LYS A 44 -19.98 10.76 -14.29
C LYS A 44 -18.87 10.25 -13.38
N PHE A 45 -17.72 10.93 -13.41
CA PHE A 45 -16.58 10.50 -12.61
C PHE A 45 -16.88 10.64 -11.11
N ASP A 46 -17.00 9.50 -10.44
CA ASP A 46 -17.10 9.37 -9.00
C ASP A 46 -15.85 8.65 -8.48
N LYS A 47 -14.95 9.39 -7.84
CA LYS A 47 -13.66 8.87 -7.37
C LYS A 47 -13.81 7.76 -6.33
N PRO A 48 -14.60 7.91 -5.25
CA PRO A 48 -14.87 6.82 -4.32
C PRO A 48 -15.40 5.55 -5.00
N PHE A 49 -16.36 5.68 -5.90
CA PHE A 49 -16.90 4.56 -6.65
C PHE A 49 -15.78 3.88 -7.45
N PHE A 50 -15.03 4.65 -8.24
CA PHE A 50 -13.89 4.18 -9.01
C PHE A 50 -12.86 3.40 -8.19
N ALA A 51 -12.51 3.94 -7.03
CA ALA A 51 -11.57 3.30 -6.10
C ALA A 51 -12.16 2.02 -5.48
N GLY A 52 -13.48 1.90 -5.41
CA GLY A 52 -14.21 0.73 -4.92
C GLY A 52 -13.87 -0.56 -5.68
N LEU A 53 -13.55 -0.48 -6.97
CA LEU A 53 -13.07 -1.62 -7.77
C LEU A 53 -11.86 -2.32 -7.13
N CYS A 54 -10.99 -1.57 -6.43
CA CYS A 54 -9.80 -2.11 -5.78
C CYS A 54 -10.14 -3.24 -4.79
N SER A 55 -11.26 -3.15 -4.09
CA SER A 55 -11.72 -4.20 -3.17
C SER A 55 -12.00 -5.52 -3.89
N LYS A 56 -12.66 -5.47 -5.06
CA LYS A 56 -12.94 -6.64 -5.89
C LYS A 56 -11.65 -7.26 -6.46
N LEU A 57 -10.70 -6.43 -6.88
CA LEU A 57 -9.38 -6.88 -7.33
C LEU A 57 -8.59 -7.56 -6.21
N ALA A 58 -8.70 -7.06 -4.98
CA ALA A 58 -8.07 -7.69 -3.81
C ALA A 58 -8.60 -9.12 -3.60
N VAL A 59 -9.93 -9.30 -3.66
CA VAL A 59 -10.56 -10.62 -3.53
C VAL A 59 -10.05 -11.57 -4.62
N ALA A 60 -10.09 -11.15 -5.89
CA ALA A 60 -9.60 -11.97 -6.99
C ALA A 60 -8.10 -12.32 -6.87
N ALA A 61 -7.27 -11.40 -6.37
CA ALA A 61 -5.85 -11.69 -6.10
C ALA A 61 -5.68 -12.76 -5.02
N THR A 62 -6.48 -12.70 -3.95
CA THR A 62 -6.52 -13.71 -2.89
C THR A 62 -6.99 -15.07 -3.40
N GLU A 63 -7.93 -15.08 -4.35
CA GLU A 63 -8.45 -16.30 -5.01
C GLU A 63 -7.49 -16.87 -6.07
N GLY A 64 -6.40 -16.16 -6.39
CA GLY A 64 -5.32 -16.67 -7.23
C GLY A 64 -5.20 -16.04 -8.61
N ASP A 65 -5.98 -15.01 -8.94
CA ASP A 65 -5.83 -14.31 -10.22
C ASP A 65 -4.46 -13.64 -10.33
N ARG A 66 -3.67 -14.08 -11.32
CA ARG A 66 -2.27 -13.68 -11.49
C ARG A 66 -2.12 -12.20 -11.82
N LEU A 67 -3.05 -11.64 -12.61
CA LEU A 67 -3.00 -10.23 -12.96
C LEU A 67 -3.27 -9.36 -11.72
N CYS A 68 -4.29 -9.69 -10.94
CA CYS A 68 -4.59 -8.98 -9.70
C CYS A 68 -3.43 -9.11 -8.68
N GLN A 69 -2.82 -10.29 -8.52
CA GLN A 69 -1.63 -10.45 -7.69
C GLN A 69 -0.47 -9.56 -8.13
N GLN A 70 -0.23 -9.47 -9.45
CA GLN A 70 0.79 -8.60 -10.01
C GLN A 70 0.49 -7.11 -9.74
N LEU A 71 -0.76 -6.68 -9.89
CA LEU A 71 -1.18 -5.30 -9.58
C LEU A 71 -0.91 -4.93 -8.11
N PHE A 72 -1.22 -5.82 -7.16
CA PHE A 72 -0.91 -5.57 -5.74
C PHE A 72 0.60 -5.65 -5.45
N THR A 73 1.33 -6.52 -6.14
CA THR A 73 2.80 -6.56 -6.06
C THR A 73 3.40 -5.22 -6.50
N ASP A 74 2.94 -4.67 -7.62
CA ASP A 74 3.40 -3.38 -8.13
C ASP A 74 2.99 -2.23 -7.21
N ALA A 75 1.80 -2.28 -6.62
CA ALA A 75 1.39 -1.32 -5.59
C ALA A 75 2.29 -1.38 -4.35
N GLY A 76 2.62 -2.57 -3.86
CA GLY A 76 3.55 -2.77 -2.75
C GLY A 76 4.93 -2.20 -3.05
N ARG A 77 5.43 -2.39 -4.27
CA ARG A 77 6.67 -1.78 -4.76
C ARG A 77 6.62 -0.26 -4.72
N LEU A 78 5.54 0.35 -5.20
CA LEU A 78 5.39 1.81 -5.21
C LEU A 78 5.34 2.39 -3.79
N LEU A 79 4.68 1.70 -2.85
CA LEU A 79 4.67 2.09 -1.44
C LEU A 79 6.08 2.06 -0.81
N ALA A 80 6.86 1.03 -1.12
CA ALA A 80 8.26 0.95 -0.69
C ALA A 80 9.12 2.07 -1.30
N LYS A 81 8.97 2.36 -2.60
CA LYS A 81 9.65 3.49 -3.25
C LYS A 81 9.36 4.83 -2.58
N ALA A 82 8.12 5.05 -2.15
CA ALA A 82 7.73 6.26 -1.44
C ALA A 82 8.47 6.39 -0.09
N ILE A 83 8.65 5.29 0.65
CA ILE A 83 9.44 5.28 1.89
C ILE A 83 10.91 5.56 1.57
N ILE A 84 11.49 4.83 0.61
CA ILE A 84 12.89 4.97 0.19
C ILE A 84 13.22 6.41 -0.19
N ALA A 85 12.33 7.06 -0.94
CA ALA A 85 12.50 8.46 -1.35
C ALA A 85 12.61 9.44 -0.17
N LEU A 86 12.05 9.10 0.99
CA LEU A 86 12.06 9.94 2.19
C LEU A 86 13.23 9.62 3.15
N LEU A 87 13.84 8.43 3.06
CA LEU A 87 14.91 8.00 3.97
C LEU A 87 16.06 9.02 4.11
N PRO A 88 16.56 9.68 3.04
CA PRO A 88 17.64 10.66 3.17
C PRO A 88 17.28 11.93 3.95
N ARG A 89 16.00 12.14 4.24
CA ARG A 89 15.47 13.32 4.95
C ARG A 89 14.94 12.99 6.34
N VAL A 90 15.09 11.76 6.81
CA VAL A 90 14.68 11.35 8.15
C VAL A 90 15.55 12.06 9.18
N ASN A 91 14.91 12.72 10.15
CA ASN A 91 15.61 13.37 11.25
C ASN A 91 16.25 12.32 12.17
N GLU A 92 17.48 12.55 12.61
CA GLU A 92 18.25 11.63 13.47
C GLU A 92 17.51 11.27 14.76
N GLU A 93 16.73 12.19 15.35
CA GLU A 93 15.98 11.93 16.58
C GLU A 93 14.91 10.83 16.39
N LEU A 94 14.33 10.73 15.19
CA LEU A 94 13.32 9.70 14.89
C LEU A 94 13.90 8.29 14.82
N VAL A 95 15.22 8.18 14.64
CA VAL A 95 15.95 6.91 14.49
C VAL A 95 16.96 6.67 15.60
N ARG A 96 17.00 7.54 16.62
CA ARG A 96 17.90 7.44 17.77
C ARG A 96 17.79 6.11 18.52
N SER A 97 16.61 5.48 18.49
CA SER A 97 16.37 4.15 19.07
C SER A 97 16.88 2.98 18.23
N GLY A 98 17.39 3.24 17.03
CA GLY A 98 17.76 2.21 16.04
C GLY A 98 16.58 1.70 15.20
N GLU A 99 15.37 2.22 15.38
CA GLU A 99 14.20 1.91 14.57
C GLU A 99 13.46 3.18 14.13
N LEU A 100 12.91 3.18 12.90
CA LEU A 100 11.97 4.17 12.41
C LEU A 100 10.55 3.59 12.40
N SER A 101 9.61 4.27 13.05
CA SER A 101 8.19 3.93 13.00
C SER A 101 7.51 4.58 11.79
N ILE A 102 6.82 3.78 10.97
CA ILE A 102 6.03 4.24 9.83
C ILE A 102 4.57 3.92 10.10
N VAL A 103 3.72 4.95 10.15
CA VAL A 103 2.28 4.78 10.37
C VAL A 103 1.58 4.60 9.01
N CYS A 104 0.99 3.42 8.82
CA CYS A 104 0.31 3.01 7.60
C CYS A 104 -1.20 3.28 7.72
N VAL A 105 -1.66 4.37 7.10
CA VAL A 105 -3.08 4.76 7.08
C VAL A 105 -3.69 4.51 5.69
N GLY A 106 -4.92 4.01 5.65
CA GLY A 106 -5.69 3.75 4.43
C GLY A 106 -6.05 2.28 4.22
N SER A 107 -7.19 2.02 3.58
CA SER A 107 -7.75 0.67 3.41
C SER A 107 -6.90 -0.27 2.57
N VAL A 108 -6.02 0.25 1.70
CA VAL A 108 -5.10 -0.57 0.89
C VAL A 108 -4.19 -1.44 1.77
N TRP A 109 -3.80 -0.96 2.96
CA TRP A 109 -2.98 -1.72 3.90
C TRP A 109 -3.69 -2.92 4.55
N LEU A 110 -5.00 -3.08 4.35
CA LEU A 110 -5.72 -4.30 4.75
C LEU A 110 -5.29 -5.49 3.89
N SER A 111 -4.84 -5.23 2.66
CA SER A 111 -4.30 -6.24 1.73
C SER A 111 -2.79 -6.42 1.88
N TRP A 112 -2.23 -6.27 3.09
CA TRP A 112 -0.78 -6.32 3.32
C TRP A 112 -0.13 -7.57 2.73
N ASP A 113 -0.74 -8.74 2.87
CA ASP A 113 -0.18 -9.99 2.36
C ASP A 113 0.00 -9.99 0.83
N LEU A 114 -0.87 -9.28 0.11
CA LEU A 114 -0.76 -9.09 -1.34
C LEU A 114 0.31 -8.06 -1.72
N LEU A 115 0.52 -7.03 -0.89
CA LEU A 115 1.51 -5.97 -1.09
C LEU A 115 2.94 -6.42 -0.72
N LYS A 116 3.04 -7.32 0.26
CA LYS A 116 4.26 -7.66 0.99
C LYS A 116 5.41 -8.04 0.08
N MET A 117 5.17 -8.88 -0.92
CA MET A 117 6.22 -9.36 -1.83
C MET A 117 6.89 -8.21 -2.59
N GLY A 118 6.09 -7.34 -3.21
CA GLY A 118 6.62 -6.20 -3.97
C GLY A 118 7.27 -5.16 -3.06
N PHE A 119 6.68 -4.93 -1.88
CA PHE A 119 7.22 -4.03 -0.88
C PHE A 119 8.62 -4.47 -0.42
N ILE A 120 8.76 -5.72 0.05
CA ILE A 120 10.04 -6.26 0.57
C ILE A 120 11.11 -6.26 -0.52
N LYS A 121 10.77 -6.70 -1.74
CA LYS A 121 11.71 -6.76 -2.85
C LYS A 121 12.31 -5.38 -3.15
N GLU A 122 11.49 -4.34 -3.11
CA GLU A 122 11.95 -2.98 -3.36
C GLU A 122 12.73 -2.40 -2.17
N MET A 123 12.27 -2.63 -0.93
CA MET A 123 13.01 -2.19 0.27
C MET A 123 14.43 -2.76 0.33
N ASN A 124 14.61 -4.02 -0.08
CA ASN A 124 15.92 -4.66 -0.15
C ASN A 124 16.88 -4.07 -1.20
N THR A 125 16.42 -3.16 -2.06
CA THR A 125 17.30 -2.47 -3.03
C THR A 125 18.08 -1.32 -2.39
N THR A 126 17.72 -0.92 -1.17
CA THR A 126 18.30 0.21 -0.45
C THR A 126 18.90 -0.25 0.87
N SER A 127 20.13 0.20 1.17
CA SER A 127 20.73 -0.03 2.47
C SER A 127 20.13 0.93 3.50
N ILE A 128 19.66 0.39 4.63
CA ILE A 128 19.06 1.15 5.73
C ILE A 128 19.83 0.83 7.00
N THR A 129 20.34 1.86 7.67
CA THR A 129 21.19 1.74 8.86
C THR A 129 20.41 1.48 10.15
N TYR A 130 19.08 1.51 10.09
CA TYR A 130 18.15 1.31 11.20
C TYR A 130 17.00 0.39 10.76
N GLY A 131 16.31 -0.22 11.73
CA GLY A 131 15.12 -1.04 11.47
C GLY A 131 13.92 -0.19 11.06
N LEU A 132 12.96 -0.77 10.34
CA LEU A 132 11.67 -0.12 10.08
C LEU A 132 10.53 -0.91 10.70
N THR A 133 9.63 -0.21 11.37
CA THR A 133 8.45 -0.80 12.02
C THR A 133 7.19 -0.19 11.41
N LEU A 134 6.41 -1.00 10.69
CA LEU A 134 5.11 -0.57 10.14
C LEU A 134 4.02 -0.73 11.19
N LYS A 135 3.30 0.36 11.44
CA LYS A 135 2.25 0.46 12.46
C LYS A 135 0.90 0.74 11.82
N ARG A 136 -0.15 0.08 12.28
CA ARG A 136 -1.54 0.39 11.94
C ARG A 136 -2.20 1.01 13.17
N LEU A 137 -2.99 2.06 12.96
CA LEU A 137 -3.73 2.69 14.04
C LEU A 137 -4.91 1.81 14.48
N THR A 138 -5.10 1.68 15.78
CA THR A 138 -6.21 0.96 16.42
C THR A 138 -7.28 1.91 16.95
N GLN A 139 -7.00 3.21 16.91
CA GLN A 139 -7.90 4.29 17.33
C GLN A 139 -8.27 5.17 16.14
N THR A 140 -9.38 5.90 16.27
CA THR A 140 -9.78 6.91 15.28
C THR A 140 -8.77 8.06 15.20
N MET A 141 -8.55 8.58 13.99
CA MET A 141 -7.75 9.80 13.78
C MET A 141 -8.32 11.01 14.54
N ALA A 142 -9.61 10.99 14.89
CA ALA A 142 -10.25 12.04 15.70
C ALA A 142 -9.59 12.19 17.08
N LEU A 143 -8.99 11.14 17.64
CA LEU A 143 -8.22 11.23 18.87
C LEU A 143 -7.00 12.13 18.70
N GLY A 144 -6.28 12.00 17.57
CA GLY A 144 -5.17 12.88 17.22
C GLY A 144 -5.63 14.34 17.08
N ALA A 145 -6.77 14.57 16.42
CA ALA A 145 -7.36 15.91 16.31
C ALA A 145 -7.73 16.50 17.69
N THR A 146 -8.21 15.66 18.61
CA THR A 146 -8.51 16.08 19.99
C THR A 146 -7.25 16.50 20.75
N TYR A 147 -6.15 15.76 20.61
CA TYR A 147 -4.85 16.15 21.19
C TYR A 147 -4.35 17.47 20.62
N LEU A 148 -4.44 17.66 19.29
CA LEU A 148 -4.06 18.92 18.65
C LEU A 148 -4.92 20.10 19.11
N ALA A 149 -6.23 19.89 19.32
CA ALA A 149 -7.11 20.92 19.86
C ALA A 149 -6.77 21.26 21.31
N ALA A 150 -6.44 20.26 22.14
CA ALA A 150 -6.01 20.46 23.51
C ALA A 150 -4.69 21.25 23.59
N ASP A 151 -3.72 20.93 22.73
CA ASP A 151 -2.47 21.71 22.58
C ASP A 151 -2.75 23.17 22.23
N ALA A 152 -3.70 23.42 21.31
CA ALA A 152 -4.02 24.78 20.85
C ALA A 152 -4.67 25.68 21.91
N ILE A 153 -5.23 25.12 22.99
CA ILE A 153 -5.85 25.86 24.10
C ILE A 153 -5.07 25.69 25.41
N ASP A 154 -3.82 25.21 25.34
CA ASP A 154 -2.97 24.90 26.50
C ASP A 154 -3.67 24.00 27.54
N PHE A 155 -4.57 23.12 27.08
CA PHE A 155 -5.27 22.17 27.93
C PHE A 155 -4.47 20.87 28.05
N ASN A 156 -4.07 20.53 29.28
CA ASN A 156 -3.34 19.30 29.55
C ASN A 156 -4.26 18.06 29.49
N LEU A 157 -4.50 17.56 28.29
CA LEU A 157 -5.21 16.31 28.05
C LEU A 157 -4.25 15.11 28.21
N PRO A 158 -4.49 14.17 29.16
CA PRO A 158 -3.65 12.98 29.33
C PRO A 158 -3.53 12.17 28.04
N ARG A 159 -2.31 11.71 27.73
CA ARG A 159 -2.00 10.99 26.50
C ARG A 159 -1.45 9.61 26.81
N ASP A 160 -2.08 8.60 26.25
CA ASP A 160 -1.52 7.26 26.18
C ASP A 160 -1.40 6.86 24.70
N TYR A 161 -0.17 6.78 24.22
CA TYR A 161 0.11 6.38 22.84
C TYR A 161 0.29 4.87 22.68
N SER A 162 0.52 4.14 23.79
CA SER A 162 0.89 2.72 23.76
C SER A 162 -0.22 1.83 23.20
N ARG A 163 -1.47 2.31 23.28
CA ARG A 163 -2.67 1.59 22.84
C ARG A 163 -3.24 2.07 21.51
N ASN A 164 -2.59 3.03 20.85
CA ASN A 164 -3.12 3.68 19.65
C ASN A 164 -2.72 2.99 18.35
N TYR A 165 -1.87 1.97 18.41
CA TYR A 165 -1.40 1.24 17.25
C TYR A 165 -1.12 -0.23 17.54
N GLU A 166 -1.10 -1.01 16.47
CA GLU A 166 -0.52 -2.35 16.40
C GLU A 166 0.67 -2.35 15.44
N ILE A 167 1.64 -3.24 15.66
CA ILE A 167 2.74 -3.48 14.72
C ILE A 167 2.36 -4.70 13.89
N PHE A 168 2.28 -4.54 12.57
CA PHE A 168 1.96 -5.66 11.67
C PHE A 168 3.14 -6.12 10.81
N TYR A 169 4.24 -5.33 10.78
CA TYR A 169 5.46 -5.73 10.08
C TYR A 169 6.69 -5.02 10.64
N LYS A 170 7.80 -5.77 10.72
CA LYS A 170 9.14 -5.24 11.00
C LYS A 170 10.09 -5.63 9.87
N HIS A 171 10.78 -4.64 9.32
CA HIS A 171 11.84 -4.82 8.35
C HIS A 171 13.19 -4.65 9.04
N HIS A 172 14.01 -5.70 9.02
CA HIS A 172 15.33 -5.69 9.61
C HIS A 172 16.39 -5.58 8.52
N ASN A 173 17.53 -5.00 8.88
CA ASN A 173 18.67 -4.82 7.99
C ASN A 173 19.16 -6.19 7.47
N SER A 174 19.39 -6.29 6.17
CA SER A 174 20.22 -7.34 5.58
C SER A 174 21.68 -6.90 5.63
N SER A 175 22.26 -6.86 6.83
CA SER A 175 23.71 -6.71 7.01
C SER A 175 24.20 -7.75 8.03
N VAL A 176 25.09 -8.63 7.55
CA VAL A 176 25.78 -9.75 8.19
C VAL A 176 25.07 -11.12 8.19
N VAL A 177 25.17 -11.83 7.05
CA VAL A 177 25.56 -13.25 7.06
C VAL A 177 26.89 -13.35 6.32
N ASN A 178 27.99 -13.09 7.03
CA ASN A 178 29.32 -13.54 6.62
C ASN A 178 29.72 -14.67 7.56
N GLY A 179 29.92 -15.88 7.01
CA GLY A 179 30.67 -16.95 7.67
C GLY A 179 29.86 -18.19 8.04
N ASN A 180 29.56 -19.05 7.06
CA ASN A 180 30.07 -20.42 7.09
C ASN A 180 29.83 -21.10 5.73
N ARG A 181 30.91 -21.17 4.95
CA ARG A 181 31.13 -22.29 4.03
C ARG A 181 31.27 -23.53 4.90
N ILE A 182 30.41 -24.51 4.71
CA ILE A 182 30.71 -25.88 5.07
C ILE A 182 30.86 -26.57 3.72
N GLU A 183 32.05 -27.11 3.49
CA GLU A 183 32.30 -28.11 2.44
C GLU A 183 31.39 -29.33 2.64
#